data_AF-A0A7C3TPM8-F1
#
_entry.id   AF-A0A7C3TPM8-F1
#
_cell.length_a   1.000
_cell.length_b   1.000
_cell.length_c   1.000
_cell.angle_alpha   90.00
_cell.angle_beta   90.00
_cell.angle_gamma   90.00
#
_symmetry.space_group_name_H-M   'P 1'
#
loop_
_entity.id
_entity.type
_entity.pdbx_description
1 polymer ?
#
loop_
_entity_poly.entity_id
_entity_poly.type
_entity_poly.pdbx_seq_one_letter_code
_entity_poly.pdbx_strand_id
1 'polypeptide(L)'
;MRKLIHFSMGFFALLLKYLSPFEALVCAFFAFIHNLYIFPLYGRRKIEKEFEKEKGYSGIVSYPAVVFLIILFSYLVSSNDIKIAMAIAAASWAVLAFGDSGAGFIGKAIGGAKLLWNKDKTWVGFFVFLFFSALFSYAFFNFVCFGSFAVYNLNLLILVCLSAIICGITESIKNQFDDNISFPFVAYSIFSFYPYFEIAKIKEKLLIFQLEEKSNLNIFSFLLFVNAVLALVAYLKKWVDKNGFLFGMVLGFAVILSLGLKGYLILLLFFAFANFSTFYGKEIKERKGIGETNEGRRGLESVFSKGVA
;
A
#
# COMPACT_ATOMS: atom_id res chain seq x y z
N MET A 1 0.87 9.22 20.83
CA MET A 1 1.34 7.83 21.06
C MET A 1 1.24 6.95 19.81
N ARG A 2 0.07 6.70 19.21
CA ARG A 2 -0.07 5.85 17.98
C ARG A 2 0.87 6.22 16.84
N LYS A 3 0.92 7.50 16.43
CA LYS A 3 1.84 7.95 15.37
C LYS A 3 3.32 7.76 15.74
N LEU A 4 3.68 7.73 17.03
CA LEU A 4 5.07 7.51 17.45
C LEU A 4 5.42 6.03 17.31
N ILE A 5 4.48 5.15 17.67
CA ILE A 5 4.58 3.72 17.42
C ILE A 5 4.73 3.49 15.92
N HIS A 6 3.84 4.07 15.10
CA HIS A 6 3.89 3.97 13.64
C HIS A 6 5.25 4.42 13.05
N PHE A 7 5.74 5.60 13.47
CA PHE A 7 7.06 6.11 13.10
C PHE A 7 8.18 5.15 13.53
N SER A 8 8.16 4.67 14.78
CA SER A 8 9.17 3.75 15.31
C SER A 8 9.19 2.41 14.59
N MET A 9 8.01 1.90 14.21
CA MET A 9 7.86 0.65 13.48
C MET A 9 8.46 0.74 12.08
N GLY A 10 8.53 1.95 11.50
CA GLY A 10 9.20 2.18 10.23
C GLY A 10 10.67 1.76 10.23
N PHE A 11 11.40 1.94 11.34
CA PHE A 11 12.83 1.60 11.39
C PHE A 11 13.12 0.10 11.23
N PHE A 12 12.16 -0.79 11.47
CA PHE A 12 12.32 -2.22 11.19
C PHE A 12 12.52 -2.51 9.70
N ALA A 13 12.14 -1.60 8.80
CA ALA A 13 12.44 -1.70 7.38
C ALA A 13 13.95 -1.79 7.08
N LEU A 14 14.81 -1.21 7.94
CA LEU A 14 16.27 -1.31 7.77
C LEU A 14 16.79 -2.74 7.98
N LEU A 15 16.07 -3.57 8.74
CA LEU A 15 16.44 -4.97 8.94
C LEU A 15 16.28 -5.81 7.68
N LEU A 16 15.50 -5.33 6.68
CA LEU A 16 15.36 -6.00 5.39
C LEU A 16 16.68 -6.12 4.62
N LYS A 17 17.72 -5.37 5.02
CA LYS A 17 19.10 -5.56 4.55
C LYS A 17 19.69 -6.92 4.95
N TYR A 18 19.32 -7.41 6.13
CA TYR A 18 19.93 -8.58 6.78
C TYR A 18 19.03 -9.82 6.73
N LEU A 19 17.75 -9.64 6.41
CA LEU A 19 16.77 -10.73 6.31
C LEU A 19 16.63 -11.20 4.87
N SER A 20 16.49 -12.51 4.69
CA SER A 20 15.94 -13.06 3.45
C SER A 20 14.46 -12.68 3.31
N PRO A 21 13.89 -12.71 2.08
CA PRO A 21 12.48 -12.44 1.87
C PRO A 21 11.57 -13.36 2.70
N PHE A 22 11.94 -14.63 2.85
CA PHE A 22 11.17 -15.60 3.64
C PHE A 22 11.18 -15.24 5.12
N GLU A 23 12.34 -14.96 5.70
CA GLU A 23 12.45 -14.54 7.11
C GLU A 23 11.65 -13.26 7.37
N ALA A 24 11.75 -12.28 6.47
CA ALA A 24 10.99 -11.04 6.57
C ALA A 24 9.47 -11.26 6.49
N LEU A 25 9.00 -12.15 5.60
CA LEU A 25 7.59 -12.54 5.52
C LEU A 25 7.12 -13.25 6.78
N VAL A 26 7.93 -14.15 7.34
CA VAL A 26 7.62 -14.85 8.60
C VAL A 26 7.53 -13.84 9.76
N CYS A 27 8.47 -12.90 9.87
CA CYS A 27 8.41 -11.83 10.86
C CYS A 27 7.15 -10.97 10.72
N ALA A 28 6.82 -10.54 9.50
CA ALA A 28 5.63 -9.73 9.24
C ALA A 28 4.33 -10.52 9.53
N PHE A 29 4.30 -11.82 9.22
CA PHE A 29 3.20 -12.71 9.55
C PHE A 29 3.01 -12.86 11.07
N PHE A 30 4.08 -13.09 11.83
CA PHE A 30 3.99 -13.14 13.30
C PHE A 30 3.56 -11.80 13.90
N ALA A 31 4.02 -10.67 13.36
CA ALA A 31 3.55 -9.35 13.77
C ALA A 31 2.05 -9.16 13.47
N PHE A 32 1.57 -9.68 12.35
CA PHE A 32 0.15 -9.68 12.01
C PHE A 32 -0.67 -10.54 12.97
N ILE A 33 -0.26 -11.78 13.25
CA ILE A 33 -0.91 -12.68 14.23
C ILE A 33 -0.91 -12.06 15.63
N HIS A 34 0.20 -11.46 16.04
CA HIS A 34 0.29 -10.75 17.30
C HIS A 34 -0.72 -9.59 17.35
N ASN A 35 -0.79 -8.76 16.32
CA ASN A 35 -1.73 -7.63 16.30
C ASN A 35 -3.19 -8.11 16.23
N LEU A 36 -3.44 -9.27 15.63
CA LEU A 36 -4.77 -9.85 15.51
C LEU A 36 -5.28 -10.44 16.83
N TYR A 37 -4.44 -11.17 17.57
CA TYR A 37 -4.88 -11.97 18.73
C TYR A 37 -4.35 -11.45 20.07
N ILE A 38 -3.12 -10.93 20.12
CA ILE A 38 -2.45 -10.57 21.38
C ILE A 38 -2.66 -9.07 21.69
N PHE A 39 -2.50 -8.20 20.70
CA PHE A 39 -2.70 -6.76 20.86
C PHE A 39 -4.07 -6.37 21.44
N PRO A 40 -5.20 -7.02 21.07
CA PRO A 40 -6.50 -6.71 21.66
C PRO A 40 -6.57 -6.92 23.19
N LEU A 41 -5.70 -7.77 23.74
CA LEU A 41 -5.70 -8.12 25.17
C LEU A 41 -5.14 -6.99 26.06
N TYR A 42 -4.22 -6.16 25.54
CA TYR A 42 -3.54 -5.13 26.34
C TYR A 42 -3.59 -3.72 25.71
N GLY A 43 -3.68 -3.61 24.38
CA GLY A 43 -3.56 -2.36 23.64
C GLY A 43 -4.88 -1.71 23.25
N ARG A 44 -5.95 -2.52 23.10
CA ARG A 44 -7.24 -2.08 22.53
C ARG A 44 -7.82 -0.86 23.20
N ARG A 45 -7.83 -0.84 24.54
CA ARG A 45 -8.44 0.25 25.31
C ARG A 45 -7.68 1.57 25.21
N LYS A 46 -6.34 1.53 25.08
CA LYS A 46 -5.45 2.70 25.20
C LYS A 46 -5.01 3.32 23.86
N ILE A 47 -5.01 2.55 22.78
CA ILE A 47 -4.31 2.94 21.53
C ILE A 47 -5.24 3.04 20.31
N GLU A 48 -6.33 2.25 20.26
CA GLU A 48 -7.31 2.32 19.17
C GLU A 48 -8.22 3.53 19.28
N LYS A 49 -8.60 4.11 18.12
CA LYS A 49 -9.57 5.20 18.07
C LYS A 49 -10.97 4.69 18.44
N GLU A 50 -11.80 5.56 19.01
CA GLU A 50 -13.16 5.18 19.43
C GLU A 50 -14.01 4.68 18.26
N PHE A 51 -13.94 5.32 17.08
CA PHE A 51 -14.63 4.84 15.89
C PHE A 51 -14.10 3.49 15.36
N GLU A 52 -12.80 3.21 15.54
CA GLU A 52 -12.16 1.94 15.13
C GLU A 52 -12.67 0.80 16.04
N LYS A 53 -12.83 1.08 17.34
CA LYS A 53 -13.44 0.17 18.32
C LYS A 53 -14.89 -0.14 17.97
N GLU A 54 -15.68 0.86 17.59
CA GLU A 54 -17.10 0.70 17.22
C GLU A 54 -17.28 -0.11 15.92
N LYS A 55 -16.39 0.06 14.93
CA LYS A 55 -16.45 -0.67 13.65
C LYS A 55 -15.84 -2.08 13.70
N GLY A 56 -15.21 -2.47 14.81
CA GLY A 56 -14.53 -3.76 14.93
C GLY A 56 -13.29 -3.89 14.05
N TYR A 57 -12.73 -2.77 13.59
CA TYR A 57 -11.57 -2.71 12.71
C TYR A 57 -10.44 -1.93 13.39
N SER A 58 -9.22 -2.45 13.35
CA SER A 58 -8.05 -1.79 13.93
C SER A 58 -7.02 -1.50 12.85
N GLY A 59 -6.74 -0.21 12.61
CA GLY A 59 -5.65 0.20 11.72
C GLY A 59 -4.26 -0.22 12.22
N ILE A 60 -4.17 -0.78 13.44
CA ILE A 60 -2.96 -1.39 14.00
C ILE A 60 -2.77 -2.81 13.46
N VAL A 61 -3.85 -3.53 13.14
CA VAL A 61 -3.81 -4.85 12.50
C VAL A 61 -3.48 -4.75 11.01
N SER A 62 -3.97 -3.71 10.33
CA SER A 62 -3.72 -3.54 8.88
C SER A 62 -2.26 -3.24 8.57
N TYR A 63 -1.53 -2.57 9.46
CA TYR A 63 -0.13 -2.22 9.25
C TYR A 63 0.80 -3.42 8.95
N PRO A 64 0.94 -4.43 9.83
CA PRO A 64 1.79 -5.60 9.53
C PRO A 64 1.28 -6.42 8.35
N ALA A 65 -0.03 -6.43 8.08
CA ALA A 65 -0.58 -7.08 6.88
C ALA A 65 -0.09 -6.38 5.59
N VAL A 66 -0.09 -5.05 5.58
CA VAL A 66 0.43 -4.26 4.46
C VAL A 66 1.92 -4.47 4.30
N VAL A 67 2.70 -4.46 5.39
CA VAL A 67 4.14 -4.75 5.37
C VAL A 67 4.41 -6.14 4.78
N PHE A 68 3.66 -7.16 5.20
CA PHE A 68 3.74 -8.50 4.63
C PHE A 68 3.50 -8.48 3.11
N LEU A 69 2.45 -7.80 2.65
CA LEU A 69 2.09 -7.74 1.23
C LEU A 69 3.11 -7.00 0.38
N ILE A 70 3.65 -5.86 0.83
CA ILE A 70 4.68 -5.13 0.06
C ILE A 70 5.99 -5.93 -0.02
N ILE A 71 6.36 -6.69 1.03
CA ILE A 71 7.52 -7.60 0.97
C ILE A 71 7.25 -8.72 -0.03
N LEU A 72 6.07 -9.36 0.05
CA LEU A 72 5.69 -10.46 -0.84
C LEU A 72 5.69 -10.01 -2.29
N PHE A 73 5.04 -8.90 -2.61
CA PHE A 73 4.95 -8.40 -3.97
C PHE A 73 6.32 -7.97 -4.50
N SER A 74 7.14 -7.30 -3.69
CA SER A 74 8.49 -6.92 -4.12
C SER A 74 9.34 -8.14 -4.46
N TYR A 75 9.26 -9.20 -3.64
CA TYR A 75 9.94 -10.46 -3.91
C TYR A 75 9.44 -11.14 -5.20
N LEU A 76 8.12 -11.13 -5.44
CA LEU A 76 7.54 -11.74 -6.64
C LEU A 76 7.90 -10.99 -7.95
N VAL A 77 8.07 -9.67 -7.89
CA VAL A 77 8.44 -8.85 -9.06
C VAL A 77 9.92 -8.89 -9.35
N SER A 78 10.72 -8.68 -8.32
CA SER A 78 12.17 -8.55 -8.44
C SER A 78 12.87 -9.82 -7.95
N SER A 79 12.28 -10.99 -8.20
CA SER A 79 12.84 -12.28 -7.75
C SER A 79 14.25 -12.54 -8.27
N ASN A 80 14.62 -11.92 -9.39
CA ASN A 80 15.95 -11.99 -9.99
C ASN A 80 17.00 -11.14 -9.24
N ASP A 81 16.60 -10.15 -8.45
CA ASP A 81 17.47 -9.34 -7.61
C ASP A 81 16.81 -9.08 -6.24
N ILE A 82 17.13 -9.97 -5.30
CA ILE A 82 16.60 -9.94 -3.94
C ILE A 82 16.93 -8.61 -3.24
N LYS A 83 18.08 -7.99 -3.51
CA LYS A 83 18.46 -6.73 -2.85
C LYS A 83 17.54 -5.60 -3.29
N ILE A 84 17.26 -5.53 -4.60
CA ILE A 84 16.32 -4.55 -5.16
C ILE A 84 14.91 -4.83 -4.65
N ALA A 85 14.47 -6.08 -4.62
CA ALA A 85 13.18 -6.47 -4.06
C ALA A 85 13.00 -5.95 -2.63
N MET A 86 13.97 -6.23 -1.76
CA MET A 86 13.91 -5.80 -0.35
C MET A 86 14.01 -4.28 -0.21
N ALA A 87 14.76 -3.61 -1.09
CA ALA A 87 14.86 -2.14 -1.10
C ALA A 87 13.54 -1.46 -1.53
N ILE A 88 12.82 -2.01 -2.51
CA ILE A 88 11.48 -1.54 -2.91
C ILE A 88 10.50 -1.65 -1.74
N ALA A 89 10.50 -2.79 -1.04
CA ALA A 89 9.67 -2.98 0.15
C ALA A 89 10.03 -1.98 1.25
N ALA A 90 11.32 -1.78 1.52
CA ALA A 90 11.81 -0.84 2.52
C ALA A 90 11.43 0.62 2.21
N ALA A 91 11.56 1.04 0.96
CA ALA A 91 11.19 2.39 0.52
C ALA A 91 9.68 2.64 0.64
N SER A 92 8.87 1.66 0.24
CA SER A 92 7.41 1.72 0.34
C SER A 92 6.95 1.76 1.80
N TRP A 93 7.59 0.97 2.66
CA TRP A 93 7.37 0.97 4.10
C TRP A 93 7.78 2.31 4.73
N ALA A 94 8.87 2.92 4.28
CA ALA A 94 9.30 4.23 4.76
C ALA A 94 8.28 5.34 4.44
N VAL A 95 7.70 5.35 3.23
CA VAL A 95 6.61 6.29 2.89
C VAL A 95 5.43 6.11 3.84
N LEU A 96 5.02 4.86 4.09
CA LEU A 96 3.94 4.52 5.02
C LEU A 96 4.23 5.04 6.45
N ALA A 97 5.42 4.79 6.98
CA ALA A 97 5.75 5.04 8.37
C ALA A 97 6.08 6.51 8.66
N PHE A 98 6.84 7.18 7.78
CA PHE A 98 7.41 8.49 8.05
C PHE A 98 6.60 9.64 7.46
N GLY A 99 5.95 9.44 6.30
CA GLY A 99 5.14 10.46 5.64
C GLY A 99 3.98 10.94 6.52
N ASP A 100 3.03 10.05 6.84
CA ASP A 100 1.85 10.39 7.66
C ASP A 100 2.21 10.78 9.10
N SER A 101 3.21 10.11 9.68
CA SER A 101 3.68 10.43 11.03
C SER A 101 4.26 11.84 11.09
N GLY A 102 5.14 12.19 10.14
CA GLY A 102 5.75 13.52 10.05
C GLY A 102 4.68 14.61 9.89
N ALA A 103 3.78 14.45 8.92
CA ALA A 103 2.67 15.38 8.70
C ALA A 103 1.78 15.52 9.94
N GLY A 104 1.57 14.42 10.67
CA GLY A 104 0.77 14.39 11.88
C GLY A 104 1.40 15.07 13.09
N PHE A 105 2.73 15.06 13.22
CA PHE A 105 3.45 15.73 14.31
C PHE A 105 3.77 17.17 13.99
N ILE A 106 4.55 17.38 12.93
CA ILE A 106 5.10 18.68 12.58
C ILE A 106 4.04 19.51 11.89
N GLY A 107 3.29 18.92 10.95
CA GLY A 107 2.23 19.62 10.22
C GLY A 107 1.11 20.12 11.14
N LYS A 108 0.75 19.35 12.17
CA LYS A 108 -0.24 19.78 13.18
C LYS A 108 0.33 20.79 14.17
N ALA A 109 1.59 20.64 14.60
CA ALA A 109 2.22 21.57 15.53
C ALA A 109 2.43 22.96 14.93
N ILE A 110 2.84 23.03 13.67
CA ILE A 110 3.05 24.31 12.95
C ILE A 110 1.71 24.91 12.50
N GLY A 111 0.74 24.09 12.11
CA GLY A 111 -0.53 24.55 11.57
C GLY A 111 -0.40 25.09 10.14
N GLY A 112 -1.11 26.18 9.82
CA GLY A 112 -1.01 26.87 8.52
C GLY A 112 -2.24 26.77 7.62
N ALA A 113 -2.10 27.29 6.40
CA ALA A 113 -3.18 27.39 5.43
C ALA A 113 -3.76 26.03 5.06
N LYS A 114 -5.08 25.95 4.94
CA LYS A 114 -5.80 24.72 4.58
C LYS A 114 -5.62 24.39 3.09
N LEU A 115 -5.63 23.11 2.75
CA LEU A 115 -5.65 22.69 1.35
C LEU A 115 -6.98 23.08 0.71
N LEU A 116 -6.95 23.43 -0.58
CA LEU A 116 -8.13 23.89 -1.32
C LEU A 116 -9.21 22.81 -1.45
N TRP A 117 -8.80 21.55 -1.61
CA TRP A 117 -9.68 20.40 -1.78
C TRP A 117 -9.96 19.63 -0.48
N ASN A 118 -9.21 19.90 0.60
CA ASN A 118 -9.37 19.23 1.88
C ASN A 118 -9.07 20.16 3.06
N LYS A 119 -10.14 20.74 3.64
CA LYS A 119 -10.04 21.68 4.76
C LYS A 119 -9.58 21.03 6.08
N ASP A 120 -9.55 19.71 6.16
CA ASP A 120 -9.08 18.98 7.34
C ASP A 120 -7.53 18.91 7.36
N LYS A 121 -6.88 19.18 6.22
CA LYS A 121 -5.43 19.11 6.02
C LYS A 121 -4.83 20.51 5.75
N THR A 122 -3.53 20.67 5.98
CA THR A 122 -2.80 21.92 5.77
C THR A 122 -1.72 21.77 4.70
N TRP A 123 -1.37 22.87 4.03
CA TRP A 123 -0.23 22.92 3.11
C TRP A 123 1.08 22.55 3.81
N VAL A 124 1.26 22.99 5.06
CA VAL A 124 2.45 22.62 5.85
C VAL A 124 2.50 21.11 6.05
N GLY A 125 1.39 20.48 6.46
CA GLY A 125 1.32 19.02 6.61
C GLY A 125 1.63 18.28 5.31
N PHE A 126 1.14 18.78 4.18
CA PHE A 126 1.45 18.23 2.86
C PHE A 126 2.95 18.31 2.55
N PHE A 127 3.60 19.46 2.68
CA PHE A 127 5.04 19.58 2.40
C PHE A 127 5.90 18.78 3.38
N VAL A 128 5.49 18.66 4.64
CA VAL A 128 6.16 17.77 5.60
C VAL A 128 6.02 16.31 5.16
N PHE A 129 4.83 15.88 4.72
CA PHE A 129 4.64 14.53 4.19
C PHE A 129 5.61 14.26 3.03
N LEU A 130 5.68 15.18 2.07
CA LEU A 130 6.56 15.08 0.89
C LEU A 130 8.01 14.95 1.33
N PHE A 131 8.48 15.83 2.21
CA PHE A 131 9.86 15.84 2.69
C PHE A 131 10.24 14.53 3.41
N PHE A 132 9.45 14.10 4.39
CA PHE A 132 9.73 12.88 5.15
C PHE A 132 9.62 11.62 4.28
N SER A 133 8.62 11.55 3.40
CA SER A 133 8.48 10.45 2.45
C SER A 133 9.70 10.37 1.55
N ALA A 134 10.15 11.50 1.00
CA ALA A 134 11.32 11.54 0.13
C ALA A 134 12.61 11.15 0.86
N LEU A 135 12.87 11.78 2.00
CA LEU A 135 14.08 11.56 2.78
C LEU A 135 14.24 10.10 3.23
N PHE A 136 13.22 9.54 3.88
CA PHE A 136 13.32 8.20 4.45
C PHE A 136 13.24 7.10 3.39
N SER A 137 12.41 7.25 2.36
CA SER A 137 12.35 6.24 1.29
C SER A 137 13.65 6.17 0.50
N TYR A 138 14.28 7.32 0.19
CA TYR A 138 15.59 7.37 -0.44
C TYR A 138 16.68 6.73 0.43
N ALA A 139 16.75 7.14 1.70
CA ALA A 139 17.75 6.63 2.64
C ALA A 139 17.61 5.11 2.85
N PHE A 140 16.38 4.61 3.02
CA PHE A 140 16.12 3.21 3.32
C PHE A 140 16.33 2.33 2.09
N PHE A 141 15.91 2.78 0.91
CA PHE A 141 16.22 2.10 -0.34
C PHE A 141 17.74 1.91 -0.48
N ASN A 142 18.50 3.00 -0.36
CA ASN A 142 19.94 2.98 -0.52
C ASN A 142 20.62 2.11 0.54
N PHE A 143 20.19 2.18 1.80
CA PHE A 143 20.77 1.36 2.85
C PHE A 143 20.54 -0.13 2.63
N VAL A 144 19.30 -0.51 2.29
CA VAL A 144 18.95 -1.92 2.06
C VAL A 144 19.62 -2.46 0.80
N CYS A 145 19.64 -1.68 -0.29
CA CYS A 145 20.23 -2.11 -1.56
C CYS A 145 21.77 -2.09 -1.55
N PHE A 146 22.37 -1.02 -1.03
CA PHE A 146 23.81 -0.72 -1.18
C PHE A 146 24.58 -0.68 0.14
N GLY A 147 23.90 -0.66 1.30
CA GLY A 147 24.55 -0.56 2.61
C GLY A 147 25.04 0.82 3.01
N SER A 148 24.64 1.85 2.27
CA SER A 148 24.90 3.26 2.60
C SER A 148 23.63 4.07 2.44
N PHE A 149 23.41 5.07 3.29
CA PHE A 149 22.21 5.90 3.22
C PHE A 149 22.22 6.93 2.08
N ALA A 150 23.39 7.21 1.49
CA ALA A 150 23.59 8.33 0.57
C ALA A 150 24.35 7.89 -0.70
N VAL A 151 23.80 6.92 -1.43
CA VAL A 151 24.29 6.57 -2.76
C VAL A 151 23.51 7.37 -3.79
N TYR A 152 24.19 8.26 -4.50
CA TYR A 152 23.55 9.07 -5.54
C TYR A 152 23.09 8.19 -6.70
N ASN A 153 21.78 8.19 -6.95
CA ASN A 153 21.15 7.57 -8.11
C ASN A 153 20.00 8.48 -8.59
N LEU A 154 20.12 8.98 -9.81
CA LEU A 154 19.14 9.90 -10.41
C LEU A 154 17.79 9.21 -10.66
N ASN A 155 17.78 7.96 -11.10
CA ASN A 155 16.56 7.19 -11.34
C ASN A 155 15.79 6.98 -10.04
N LEU A 156 16.50 6.62 -8.96
CA LEU A 156 15.91 6.52 -7.64
C LEU A 156 15.34 7.86 -7.17
N LEU A 157 16.08 8.96 -7.36
CA LEU A 157 15.62 10.29 -6.97
C LEU A 157 14.32 10.68 -7.68
N ILE A 158 14.20 10.39 -8.98
CA ILE A 158 12.96 10.61 -9.75
C ILE A 158 11.80 9.81 -9.14
N LEU A 159 11.99 8.51 -8.88
CA LEU A 159 10.96 7.65 -8.30
C LEU A 159 10.55 8.08 -6.89
N VAL A 160 11.50 8.49 -6.06
CA VAL A 160 11.27 9.02 -4.72
C VAL A 160 10.44 10.30 -4.78
N CYS A 161 10.79 11.24 -5.65
CA CYS A 161 10.04 12.49 -5.83
C CYS A 161 8.61 12.22 -6.34
N LEU A 162 8.47 11.36 -7.35
CA LEU A 162 7.16 10.95 -7.87
C LEU A 162 6.30 10.27 -6.79
N SER A 163 6.89 9.35 -6.02
CA SER A 163 6.21 8.68 -4.91
C SER A 163 5.76 9.67 -3.84
N ALA A 164 6.64 10.55 -3.38
CA ALA A 164 6.30 11.55 -2.37
C ALA A 164 5.14 12.46 -2.81
N ILE A 165 5.14 12.91 -4.07
CA ILE A 165 4.08 13.76 -4.62
C ILE A 165 2.76 12.99 -4.74
N ILE A 166 2.76 11.82 -5.38
CA ILE A 166 1.52 11.05 -5.63
C ILE A 166 0.95 10.53 -4.32
N CYS A 167 1.78 10.01 -3.41
CA CYS A 167 1.33 9.59 -2.08
C CYS A 167 0.84 10.77 -1.24
N GLY A 168 1.47 11.96 -1.32
CA GLY A 168 1.00 13.15 -0.63
C GLY A 168 -0.34 13.66 -1.16
N ILE A 169 -0.53 13.67 -2.49
CA ILE A 169 -1.83 13.99 -3.11
C ILE A 169 -2.87 12.98 -2.62
N THR A 170 -2.54 11.69 -2.66
CA THR A 170 -3.39 10.60 -2.19
C THR A 170 -3.81 10.82 -0.74
N GLU A 171 -2.86 11.01 0.18
CA GLU A 171 -3.09 11.29 1.61
C GLU A 171 -3.99 12.51 1.85
N SER A 172 -3.90 13.50 0.95
CA SER A 172 -4.66 14.74 1.05
C SER A 172 -6.11 14.63 0.58
N ILE A 173 -6.54 13.52 -0.03
CA ILE A 173 -7.92 13.31 -0.50
C ILE A 173 -8.85 13.16 0.70
N LYS A 174 -10.01 13.83 0.64
CA LYS A 174 -11.03 13.73 1.69
C LYS A 174 -11.71 12.35 1.65
N ASN A 175 -12.01 11.78 2.82
CA ASN A 175 -12.64 10.46 2.97
C ASN A 175 -11.80 9.29 2.42
N GLN A 176 -10.46 9.36 2.57
CA GLN A 176 -9.64 8.17 2.40
C GLN A 176 -10.00 7.09 3.42
N PHE A 177 -9.93 5.84 2.99
CA PHE A 177 -10.37 4.68 3.74
C PHE A 177 -9.49 4.37 4.95
N ASP A 178 -8.22 4.09 4.69
CA ASP A 178 -7.20 3.80 5.68
C ASP A 178 -5.89 4.35 5.13
N ASP A 179 -5.36 5.31 5.88
CA ASP A 179 -4.05 5.88 5.64
C ASP A 179 -3.00 4.75 5.57
N ASN A 180 -3.13 3.71 6.38
CA ASN A 180 -2.13 2.64 6.44
C ASN A 180 -2.10 1.70 5.23
N ILE A 181 -3.02 1.82 4.26
CA ILE A 181 -3.16 0.87 3.14
C ILE A 181 -2.93 1.54 1.79
N SER A 182 -3.55 2.68 1.54
CA SER A 182 -3.58 3.25 0.19
C SER A 182 -2.20 3.68 -0.33
N PHE A 183 -1.45 4.46 0.45
CA PHE A 183 -0.17 4.99 -0.02
C PHE A 183 1.02 4.02 -0.03
N PRO A 184 1.17 3.00 0.84
CA PRO A 184 2.26 2.01 0.67
C PRO A 184 2.14 1.24 -0.64
N PHE A 185 0.93 0.90 -1.11
CA PHE A 185 0.77 0.24 -2.40
C PHE A 185 1.02 1.18 -3.57
N VAL A 186 0.63 2.46 -3.47
CA VAL A 186 0.98 3.48 -4.47
C VAL A 186 2.50 3.66 -4.53
N ALA A 187 3.17 3.78 -3.39
CA ALA A 187 4.62 3.89 -3.31
C ALA A 187 5.30 2.64 -3.91
N TYR A 188 4.84 1.45 -3.52
CA TYR A 188 5.30 0.18 -4.07
C TYR A 188 5.17 0.13 -5.60
N SER A 189 4.02 0.51 -6.15
CA SER A 189 3.79 0.53 -7.59
C SER A 189 4.72 1.50 -8.32
N ILE A 190 5.19 2.57 -7.68
CA ILE A 190 6.14 3.51 -8.27
C ILE A 190 7.57 2.94 -8.17
N PHE A 191 7.98 2.47 -6.99
CA PHE A 191 9.31 1.92 -6.77
C PHE A 191 9.57 0.62 -7.55
N SER A 192 8.53 -0.15 -7.87
CA SER A 192 8.65 -1.34 -8.73
C SER A 192 9.10 -1.03 -10.16
N PHE A 193 9.10 0.24 -10.59
CA PHE A 193 9.71 0.66 -11.85
C PHE A 193 11.24 0.78 -11.78
N TYR A 194 11.85 0.81 -10.59
CA TYR A 194 13.30 0.96 -10.43
C TYR A 194 14.14 -0.06 -11.22
N PRO A 195 13.84 -1.37 -11.21
CA PRO A 195 14.58 -2.34 -12.00
C PRO A 195 14.61 -1.96 -13.49
N TYR A 196 13.53 -1.41 -14.04
CA TYR A 196 13.41 -1.06 -15.46
C TYR A 196 14.29 0.13 -15.86
N PHE A 197 14.61 1.04 -14.93
CA PHE A 197 15.50 2.17 -15.18
C PHE A 197 16.98 1.79 -15.16
N GLU A 198 17.40 0.87 -14.27
CA GLU A 198 18.77 0.31 -14.30
C GLU A 198 19.00 -0.56 -15.54
N ILE A 199 17.93 -1.21 -15.94
CA ILE A 199 17.76 -1.92 -17.19
C ILE A 199 17.86 -0.99 -18.42
N ALA A 200 17.90 0.34 -18.30
CA ALA A 200 18.26 1.21 -19.44
C ALA A 200 19.74 1.08 -19.88
N LYS A 201 20.55 0.26 -19.20
CA LYS A 201 21.80 -0.32 -19.76
C LYS A 201 21.56 -1.54 -20.67
N ILE A 202 20.31 -1.82 -21.02
CA ILE A 202 19.90 -2.68 -22.11
C ILE A 202 20.12 -1.93 -23.44
N LYS A 203 21.15 -2.30 -24.20
CA LYS A 203 20.98 -2.45 -25.66
C LYS A 203 20.77 -3.92 -26.03
N GLU A 204 21.27 -4.83 -25.21
CA GLU A 204 21.37 -6.26 -25.52
C GLU A 204 20.08 -7.06 -25.24
N LYS A 205 19.35 -6.71 -24.18
CA LYS A 205 18.03 -7.31 -23.85
C LYS A 205 16.86 -6.74 -24.68
N LEU A 206 17.05 -5.62 -25.39
CA LEU A 206 16.01 -4.96 -26.19
C LEU A 206 15.75 -5.80 -27.45
N LEU A 207 16.81 -6.42 -27.96
CA LEU A 207 16.77 -7.33 -29.09
C LEU A 207 15.96 -8.60 -28.76
N ILE A 208 16.07 -9.10 -27.52
CA ILE A 208 15.33 -10.27 -27.04
C ILE A 208 13.87 -9.89 -26.70
N PHE A 209 13.64 -8.73 -26.08
CA PHE A 209 12.29 -8.26 -25.74
C PHE A 209 11.47 -7.90 -26.99
N GLN A 210 12.06 -7.29 -28.02
CA GLN A 210 11.36 -6.99 -29.29
C GLN A 210 10.85 -8.25 -30.03
N LEU A 211 11.46 -9.41 -29.77
CA LEU A 211 11.01 -10.69 -30.33
C LEU A 211 9.84 -11.30 -29.53
N GLU A 212 9.74 -11.07 -28.22
CA GLU A 212 8.61 -11.52 -27.37
C GLU A 212 7.43 -10.52 -27.33
N GLU A 213 7.69 -9.23 -27.52
CA GLU A 213 6.72 -8.14 -27.34
C GLU A 213 5.62 -8.08 -28.41
N LYS A 214 5.91 -8.57 -29.63
CA LYS A 214 4.92 -8.66 -30.71
C LYS A 214 3.74 -9.58 -30.38
N SER A 215 3.90 -10.49 -29.41
CA SER A 215 2.81 -11.33 -28.87
C SER A 215 2.15 -10.81 -27.58
N ASN A 216 2.80 -9.91 -26.82
CA ASN A 216 2.36 -9.51 -25.48
C ASN A 216 1.53 -8.20 -25.43
N LEU A 217 1.58 -7.35 -26.46
CA LEU A 217 0.76 -6.13 -26.56
C LEU A 217 -0.76 -6.39 -26.48
N ASN A 218 -1.21 -7.54 -26.98
CA ASN A 218 -2.60 -7.99 -26.88
C ASN A 218 -2.98 -8.33 -25.43
N ILE A 219 -2.06 -8.89 -24.65
CA ILE A 219 -2.33 -9.31 -23.27
C ILE A 219 -2.43 -8.09 -22.35
N PHE A 220 -1.55 -7.09 -22.48
CA PHE A 220 -1.62 -5.87 -21.66
C PHE A 220 -2.90 -5.09 -21.93
N SER A 221 -3.22 -4.85 -23.20
CA SER A 221 -4.45 -4.16 -23.60
C SER A 221 -5.70 -4.92 -23.12
N PHE A 222 -5.66 -6.24 -23.21
CA PHE A 222 -6.72 -7.12 -22.68
C PHE A 222 -6.84 -7.00 -21.15
N LEU A 223 -5.75 -6.98 -20.40
CA LEU A 223 -5.78 -6.85 -18.93
C LEU A 223 -6.32 -5.48 -18.49
N LEU A 224 -5.95 -4.41 -19.17
CA LEU A 224 -6.48 -3.07 -18.91
C LEU A 224 -7.99 -3.00 -19.17
N PHE A 225 -8.43 -3.60 -20.28
CA PHE A 225 -9.85 -3.74 -20.59
C PHE A 225 -10.58 -4.56 -19.52
N VAL A 226 -10.04 -5.71 -19.14
CA VAL A 226 -10.60 -6.57 -18.08
C VAL A 226 -10.67 -5.81 -16.75
N ASN A 227 -9.67 -5.01 -16.40
CA ASN A 227 -9.69 -4.18 -15.18
C ASN A 227 -10.78 -3.13 -15.20
N ALA A 228 -10.92 -2.40 -16.31
CA ALA A 228 -12.00 -1.42 -16.48
C ALA A 228 -13.39 -2.08 -16.39
N VAL A 229 -13.56 -3.23 -17.05
CA VAL A 229 -14.82 -4.00 -17.01
C VAL A 229 -15.11 -4.51 -15.60
N LEU A 230 -14.13 -5.10 -14.91
CA LEU A 230 -14.33 -5.61 -13.55
C LEU A 230 -14.61 -4.51 -12.54
N ALA A 231 -13.90 -3.37 -12.62
CA ALA A 231 -14.20 -2.21 -11.80
C ALA A 231 -15.62 -1.70 -12.07
N LEU A 232 -16.04 -1.63 -13.34
CA LEU A 232 -17.39 -1.22 -13.72
C LEU A 232 -18.44 -2.21 -13.23
N VAL A 233 -18.24 -3.51 -13.39
CA VAL A 233 -19.14 -4.56 -12.89
C VAL A 233 -19.26 -4.48 -11.37
N ALA A 234 -18.15 -4.30 -10.65
CA ALA A 234 -18.15 -4.12 -9.21
C ALA A 234 -18.96 -2.88 -8.80
N TYR A 235 -18.83 -1.77 -9.53
CA TYR A 235 -19.61 -0.56 -9.29
C TYR A 235 -21.11 -0.76 -9.58
N LEU A 236 -21.46 -1.38 -10.72
CA LEU A 236 -22.84 -1.63 -11.13
C LEU A 236 -23.55 -2.64 -10.24
N LYS A 237 -22.84 -3.69 -9.78
CA LYS A 237 -23.31 -4.63 -8.76
C LYS A 237 -23.35 -4.02 -7.36
N LYS A 238 -22.99 -2.74 -7.23
CA LYS A 238 -22.91 -1.99 -5.97
C LYS A 238 -21.96 -2.65 -4.96
N TRP A 239 -21.00 -3.42 -5.46
CA TRP A 239 -19.92 -3.97 -4.65
C TRP A 239 -18.89 -2.93 -4.28
N VAL A 240 -18.77 -1.80 -5.00
CA VAL A 240 -17.88 -0.68 -4.65
C VAL A 240 -18.58 0.67 -4.85
N ASP A 241 -18.25 1.68 -4.05
CA ASP A 241 -18.69 3.06 -4.24
C ASP A 241 -17.91 3.78 -5.37
N LYS A 242 -18.25 5.05 -5.66
CA LYS A 242 -17.61 5.83 -6.75
C LYS A 242 -16.10 6.03 -6.53
N ASN A 243 -15.66 6.17 -5.28
CA ASN A 243 -14.25 6.33 -4.94
C ASN A 243 -13.52 4.98 -5.01
N GLY A 244 -14.16 3.91 -4.57
CA GLY A 244 -13.67 2.53 -4.70
C GLY A 244 -13.53 2.10 -6.17
N PHE A 245 -14.43 2.54 -7.05
CA PHE A 245 -14.30 2.35 -8.49
C PHE A 245 -13.05 3.04 -9.06
N LEU A 246 -12.89 4.34 -8.78
CA LEU A 246 -11.73 5.12 -9.24
C LEU A 246 -10.41 4.54 -8.71
N PHE A 247 -10.36 4.19 -7.43
CA PHE A 247 -9.20 3.57 -6.80
C PHE A 247 -8.90 2.19 -7.38
N GLY A 248 -9.93 1.34 -7.55
CA GLY A 248 -9.78 0.02 -8.16
C GLY A 248 -9.24 0.07 -9.59
N MET A 249 -9.71 1.05 -10.39
CA MET A 249 -9.12 1.31 -11.70
C MET A 249 -7.65 1.69 -11.57
N VAL A 250 -7.31 2.76 -10.84
CA VAL A 250 -5.93 3.25 -10.72
C VAL A 250 -4.98 2.17 -10.18
N LEU A 251 -5.39 1.46 -9.12
CA LEU A 251 -4.61 0.37 -8.53
C LEU A 251 -4.43 -0.78 -9.52
N GLY A 252 -5.48 -1.20 -10.23
CA GLY A 252 -5.39 -2.25 -11.24
C GLY A 252 -4.50 -1.84 -12.41
N PHE A 253 -4.60 -0.60 -12.89
CA PHE A 253 -3.69 -0.05 -13.90
C PHE A 253 -2.24 -0.09 -13.41
N ALA A 254 -1.97 0.40 -12.20
CA ALA A 254 -0.65 0.41 -11.61
C ALA A 254 -0.08 -1.01 -11.45
N VAL A 255 -0.90 -1.96 -11.01
CA VAL A 255 -0.53 -3.37 -10.87
C VAL A 255 -0.30 -4.05 -12.22
N ILE A 256 -1.13 -3.80 -13.24
CA ILE A 256 -0.91 -4.37 -14.57
C ILE A 256 0.38 -3.83 -15.16
N LEU A 257 0.61 -2.52 -15.09
CA LEU A 257 1.80 -1.89 -15.66
C LEU A 257 3.09 -2.28 -14.96
N SER A 258 3.05 -2.56 -13.65
CA SER A 258 4.24 -2.94 -12.87
C SER A 258 4.44 -4.44 -12.74
N LEU A 259 3.37 -5.21 -12.49
CA LEU A 259 3.42 -6.63 -12.11
C LEU A 259 2.95 -7.57 -13.24
N GLY A 260 2.43 -7.02 -14.34
CA GLY A 260 1.85 -7.79 -15.45
C GLY A 260 0.71 -8.71 -15.02
N LEU A 261 0.51 -9.80 -15.78
CA LEU A 261 -0.56 -10.77 -15.53
C LEU A 261 -0.48 -11.39 -14.13
N LYS A 262 0.71 -11.75 -13.65
CA LYS A 262 0.89 -12.48 -12.38
C LYS A 262 0.43 -11.65 -11.18
N GLY A 263 0.87 -10.39 -11.07
CA GLY A 263 0.41 -9.53 -9.98
C GLY A 263 -1.04 -9.11 -10.12
N TYR A 264 -1.55 -8.96 -11.35
CA TYR A 264 -2.96 -8.70 -11.57
C TYR A 264 -3.84 -9.88 -11.15
N LEU A 265 -3.44 -11.12 -11.42
CA LEU A 265 -4.13 -12.32 -10.93
C LEU A 265 -4.15 -12.40 -9.40
N ILE A 266 -3.06 -12.02 -8.73
CA ILE A 266 -3.02 -11.97 -7.26
C ILE A 266 -3.96 -10.89 -6.73
N LEU A 267 -4.00 -9.71 -7.36
CA LEU A 267 -4.95 -8.65 -7.03
C LEU A 267 -6.40 -9.12 -7.19
N LEU A 268 -6.70 -9.83 -8.28
CA LEU A 268 -8.02 -10.41 -8.54
C LEU A 268 -8.38 -11.50 -7.52
N LEU A 269 -7.44 -12.38 -7.17
CA LEU A 269 -7.66 -13.40 -6.14
C LEU A 269 -7.94 -12.74 -4.79
N PHE A 270 -7.17 -11.74 -4.40
CA PHE A 270 -7.41 -11.00 -3.16
C PHE A 270 -8.80 -10.35 -3.17
N PHE A 271 -9.18 -9.70 -4.27
CA PHE A 271 -10.51 -9.11 -4.42
C PHE A 271 -11.63 -10.17 -4.37
N ALA A 272 -11.45 -11.33 -5.02
CA ALA A 272 -12.40 -12.42 -5.03
C ALA A 272 -12.56 -13.05 -3.64
N PHE A 273 -11.46 -13.38 -2.96
CA PHE A 273 -11.45 -13.90 -1.59
C PHE A 273 -12.10 -12.93 -0.62
N ALA A 274 -11.73 -11.65 -0.69
CA ALA A 274 -12.35 -10.63 0.14
C ALA A 274 -13.86 -10.63 -0.08
N ASN A 275 -14.34 -10.60 -1.34
CA ASN A 275 -15.78 -10.60 -1.68
C ASN A 275 -16.51 -11.85 -1.18
N PHE A 276 -15.92 -13.03 -1.39
CA PHE A 276 -16.53 -14.30 -0.99
C PHE A 276 -16.74 -14.39 0.54
N SER A 277 -15.75 -13.96 1.33
CA SER A 277 -15.86 -13.88 2.79
C SER A 277 -16.95 -12.89 3.29
N THR A 278 -17.41 -11.99 2.44
CA THR A 278 -18.50 -11.06 2.78
C THR A 278 -19.88 -11.66 2.55
N PHE A 279 -20.08 -12.42 1.48
CA PHE A 279 -21.35 -13.09 1.20
C PHE A 279 -21.63 -14.25 2.17
N TYR A 280 -20.61 -15.06 2.51
CA TYR A 280 -20.77 -16.21 3.40
C TYR A 280 -21.02 -15.86 4.89
N GLY A 281 -20.79 -14.60 5.27
CA GLY A 281 -21.02 -14.08 6.63
C GLY A 281 -22.23 -13.17 6.75
N LYS A 282 -23.09 -13.08 5.72
CA LYS A 282 -24.25 -12.16 5.71
C LYS A 282 -25.39 -12.70 6.57
N GLU A 283 -25.76 -13.97 6.44
CA GLU A 283 -26.79 -14.63 7.25
C GLU A 283 -26.44 -14.65 8.75
N ILE A 284 -25.16 -14.84 9.10
CA ILE A 284 -24.69 -14.84 10.50
C ILE A 284 -24.73 -13.43 11.10
N LYS A 285 -24.47 -12.38 10.28
CA LYS A 285 -24.55 -10.97 10.69
C LYS A 285 -26.00 -10.49 10.84
N GLU A 286 -26.90 -10.95 9.98
CA GLU A 286 -28.35 -10.65 10.03
C GLU A 286 -29.00 -11.31 11.26
N ARG A 287 -28.66 -12.57 11.59
CA ARG A 287 -29.16 -13.25 12.80
C ARG A 287 -28.70 -12.62 14.12
N LYS A 288 -27.55 -11.94 14.14
CA LYS A 288 -27.00 -11.27 15.34
C LYS A 288 -27.39 -9.79 15.47
N GLY A 289 -28.23 -9.27 14.57
CA GLY A 289 -28.65 -7.85 14.59
C GLY A 289 -27.50 -6.87 14.28
N ILE A 290 -26.38 -7.35 13.74
CA ILE A 290 -25.17 -6.57 13.40
C ILE A 290 -25.13 -6.25 11.90
N GLY A 291 -26.31 -6.23 11.26
CA GLY A 291 -26.44 -5.92 9.85
C GLY A 291 -25.94 -4.51 9.56
N GLU A 292 -24.90 -4.40 8.74
CA GLU A 292 -24.36 -3.12 8.28
C GLU A 292 -25.47 -2.28 7.61
N THR A 293 -25.51 -0.99 7.93
CA THR A 293 -26.46 0.01 7.41
C THR A 293 -26.43 0.22 5.89
N ASN A 294 -25.52 -0.45 5.17
CA ASN A 294 -25.29 -0.28 3.72
C ASN A 294 -25.69 -1.49 2.85
N GLU A 295 -26.61 -2.35 3.28
CA GLU A 295 -27.22 -3.42 2.46
C GLU A 295 -26.24 -4.44 1.82
N GLY A 296 -25.00 -4.52 2.31
CA GLY A 296 -23.94 -5.36 1.71
C GLY A 296 -23.22 -4.73 0.51
N ARG A 297 -23.36 -3.42 0.30
CA ARG A 297 -22.53 -2.64 -0.62
C ARG A 297 -21.20 -2.34 0.03
N ARG A 298 -20.07 -2.57 -0.67
CA ARG A 298 -18.80 -2.13 -0.11
C ARG A 298 -18.59 -0.66 -0.39
N GLY A 299 -18.78 0.15 0.64
CA GLY A 299 -17.93 1.32 0.75
C GLY A 299 -16.50 0.87 0.97
N LEU A 300 -15.55 1.76 0.69
CA LEU A 300 -14.16 1.66 1.14
C LEU A 300 -14.05 1.03 2.56
N GLU A 301 -14.99 1.37 3.44
CA GLU A 301 -15.16 0.92 4.83
C GLU A 301 -15.27 -0.60 5.10
N SER A 302 -15.78 -1.39 4.15
CA SER A 302 -16.20 -2.78 4.43
C SER A 302 -15.19 -3.86 4.00
N VAL A 303 -14.14 -3.49 3.27
CA VAL A 303 -13.11 -4.45 2.80
C VAL A 303 -12.25 -4.95 3.96
N PHE A 304 -12.18 -4.20 5.07
CA PHE A 304 -11.34 -4.54 6.22
C PHE A 304 -12.10 -4.72 7.54
N SER A 305 -13.43 -4.66 7.55
CA SER A 305 -14.25 -4.83 8.78
C SER A 305 -14.38 -6.29 9.27
N LYS A 306 -13.67 -7.26 8.69
CA LYS A 306 -13.78 -8.68 9.10
C LYS A 306 -12.42 -9.35 9.21
N GLY A 307 -11.80 -9.20 10.37
CA GLY A 307 -10.72 -10.05 10.82
C GLY A 307 -10.73 -10.11 12.33
N VAL A 308 -11.81 -10.60 12.95
CA VAL A 308 -11.84 -11.33 14.24
C VAL A 308 -13.21 -12.01 14.31
N ALA A 309 -13.21 -13.33 14.18
CA ALA A 309 -14.01 -14.17 15.07
C ALA A 309 -13.03 -14.76 16.08
#